data_AF-A0A933UNJ6-F1
#
_entry.id   AF-A0A933UNJ6-F1
#
_cell.length_a   1.000
_cell.length_b   1.000
_cell.length_c   1.000
_cell.angle_alpha   90.00
_cell.angle_beta   90.00
_cell.angle_gamma   90.00
#
_symmetry.space_group_name_H-M   'P 1'
#
loop_
_entity.id
_entity.type
_entity.pdbx_description
1 polymer ?
#
loop_
_entity_poly.entity_id
_entity_poly.type
_entity_poly.pdbx_seq_one_letter_code
_entity_poly.pdbx_strand_id
1 'polypeptide(L)'
;ASVAAPVRDVEGTVVASVSIGAPVIRLGAARRRELGALVAEAGEAISRRLGWSPEAAASRPPTLTPALSSVTMTPTGSTRES
;
A
#
# COMPACT_ATOMS: atom_id res chain seq x y z
N ALA A 1 9.35 13.79 6.74
CA ALA A 1 8.06 13.36 6.15
C ALA A 1 8.33 12.81 4.75
N SER A 2 7.44 11.99 4.22
CA SER A 2 7.58 11.39 2.89
C SER A 2 6.22 11.24 2.20
N VAL A 3 6.28 11.07 0.88
CA VAL A 3 5.16 10.65 0.03
C VAL A 3 5.65 9.51 -0.86
N ALA A 4 4.78 8.55 -1.14
CA ALA A 4 5.13 7.33 -1.86
C ALA A 4 3.98 6.86 -2.77
N ALA A 5 4.34 6.14 -3.83
CA ALA A 5 3.39 5.45 -4.69
C ALA A 5 3.84 4.00 -4.92
N PRO A 6 2.89 3.06 -5.03
CA PRO A 6 3.19 1.67 -5.33
C PRO A 6 3.58 1.50 -6.80
N VAL A 7 4.46 0.54 -7.05
CA VAL A 7 4.81 0.04 -8.37
C VAL A 7 4.23 -1.37 -8.51
N ARG A 8 3.49 -1.60 -9.60
CA ARG A 8 2.81 -2.86 -9.88
C ARG A 8 3.45 -3.60 -11.05
N ASP A 9 3.44 -4.92 -10.98
CA ASP A 9 3.78 -5.78 -12.10
C ASP A 9 2.59 -5.97 -13.07
N VAL A 10 2.80 -6.79 -14.10
CA VAL A 10 1.79 -7.16 -15.10
C VAL A 10 0.52 -7.79 -14.50
N GLU A 11 0.62 -8.46 -13.36
CA GLU A 11 -0.51 -9.09 -12.67
C GLU A 11 -1.28 -8.11 -11.77
N GLY A 12 -0.76 -6.88 -11.63
CA GLY A 12 -1.30 -5.86 -10.73
C GLY A 12 -0.85 -6.01 -9.28
N THR A 13 0.09 -6.92 -9.01
CA THR A 13 0.67 -7.11 -7.68
C THR A 13 1.65 -5.99 -7.39
N VAL A 14 1.61 -5.43 -6.18
CA VAL A 14 2.57 -4.39 -5.77
C VAL A 14 3.91 -5.07 -5.48
N VAL A 15 4.92 -4.78 -6.32
CA VAL A 15 6.26 -5.38 -6.23
C VAL A 15 7.31 -4.43 -5.69
N ALA A 16 7.06 -3.11 -5.74
CA ALA A 16 7.96 -2.09 -5.23
C ALA A 16 7.21 -0.80 -4.86
N SER A 17 7.95 0.19 -4.36
CA SER A 17 7.44 1.55 -4.17
C SER A 17 8.47 2.60 -4.59
N VAL A 18 7.97 3.74 -5.06
CA VAL A 18 8.77 4.94 -5.31
C VAL A 18 8.37 6.01 -4.30
N SER A 19 9.35 6.68 -3.69
CA SER A 19 9.06 7.67 -2.64
C SER A 19 10.01 8.85 -2.66
N ILE A 20 9.54 9.98 -2.14
CA ILE A 20 10.33 11.19 -1.92
C ILE A 20 10.27 11.55 -0.44
N GLY A 21 11.45 11.69 0.17
CA GLY A 21 11.62 12.13 1.56
C GLY A 21 12.14 13.55 1.66
N ALA A 22 11.57 14.36 2.56
CA ALA A 22 12.05 15.71 2.84
C ALA A 22 11.77 16.15 4.30
N PRO A 23 12.53 17.14 4.83
CA PRO A 23 12.26 17.72 6.14
C PRO A 23 10.85 18.31 6.23
N VAL A 24 10.20 18.14 7.38
CA VAL A 24 8.81 18.57 7.59
C VAL A 24 8.60 20.07 7.38
N ILE A 25 9.61 20.89 7.70
CA ILE A 25 9.58 22.34 7.48
C ILE A 25 9.48 22.73 6.00
N ARG A 26 9.94 21.87 5.08
CA ARG A 26 9.88 22.07 3.62
C ARG A 26 8.76 21.29 2.96
N LEU A 27 8.16 20.33 3.67
CA LEU A 27 7.16 19.40 3.15
C LEU A 27 5.80 19.64 3.84
N GLY A 28 5.30 20.86 3.70
CA GLY A 28 3.96 21.26 4.15
C GLY A 28 2.83 20.56 3.39
N ALA A 29 1.58 20.76 3.83
CA ALA A 29 0.42 20.03 3.29
C ALA A 29 0.20 20.25 1.78
N ALA A 30 0.30 21.49 1.29
CA ALA A 30 0.16 21.80 -0.13
C ALA A 30 1.24 21.10 -0.96
N ARG A 31 2.51 21.20 -0.54
CA ARG A 31 3.63 20.57 -1.23
C ARG A 31 3.56 19.04 -1.23
N ARG A 32 3.03 18.43 -0.15
CA ARG A 32 2.77 16.99 -0.13
C ARG A 32 1.72 16.56 -1.16
N ARG A 33 0.69 17.36 -1.40
CA ARG A 33 -0.32 17.05 -2.43
C ARG A 33 0.27 17.11 -3.84
N GLU A 34 1.05 18.16 -4.13
CA GLU A 34 1.75 18.29 -5.41
C GLU A 34 2.72 17.13 -5.64
N LEU A 35 3.60 16.85 -4.68
CA LEU A 35 4.54 15.75 -4.78
C LEU A 35 3.82 14.39 -4.80
N GLY A 36 2.69 14.27 -4.10
CA GLY A 36 1.87 13.06 -4.12
C GLY A 36 1.38 12.74 -5.53
N ALA A 37 0.89 13.74 -6.27
CA ALA A 37 0.49 13.56 -7.67
C ALA A 37 1.66 13.13 -8.55
N LEU A 38 2.80 13.82 -8.45
CA LEU A 38 4.01 13.50 -9.23
C LEU A 38 4.56 12.09 -8.92
N VAL A 39 4.55 11.69 -7.65
CA VAL A 39 5.03 10.37 -7.23
C VAL A 39 4.06 9.28 -7.70
N ALA A 40 2.74 9.54 -7.68
CA ALA A 40 1.74 8.65 -8.25
C ALA A 40 1.94 8.45 -9.77
N GLU A 41 2.11 9.54 -10.51
CA GLU A 41 2.42 9.50 -11.95
C GLU A 41 3.72 8.71 -12.23
N ALA A 42 4.75 8.92 -11.42
CA ALA A 42 6.00 8.17 -11.55
C ALA A 42 5.80 6.67 -11.28
N GLY A 43 5.08 6.32 -10.22
CA GLY A 43 4.76 4.93 -9.87
C GLY A 43 3.96 4.24 -10.98
N GLU A 44 2.97 4.93 -11.54
CA GLU A 44 2.20 4.45 -12.69
C GLU A 44 3.05 4.30 -13.94
N ALA A 45 3.92 5.27 -14.24
CA ALA A 45 4.78 5.20 -15.41
C ALA A 45 5.80 4.05 -15.32
N ILE A 46 6.31 3.73 -14.13
CA ILE A 46 7.14 2.54 -13.90
C ILE A 46 6.29 1.28 -14.09
N SER A 47 5.12 1.23 -13.47
CA SER A 47 4.20 0.07 -13.57
C SER A 47 3.85 -0.23 -15.03
N ARG A 48 3.52 0.79 -15.83
CA ARG A 48 3.25 0.65 -17.28
C ARG A 48 4.43 0.07 -18.05
N ARG A 49 5.67 0.43 -17.70
CA ARG A 49 6.88 -0.16 -18.30
C ARG A 49 7.08 -1.62 -17.90
N LEU A 50 6.59 -2.03 -16.74
CA LEU A 50 6.57 -3.43 -16.29
C LEU A 50 5.41 -4.23 -16.92
N GLY A 51 4.57 -3.61 -17.75
CA GLY A 51 3.44 -4.26 -18.40
C GLY A 51 2.11 -4.12 -17.66
N TRP A 52 2.05 -3.35 -16.57
CA TRP A 52 0.80 -3.08 -15.88
C TRP A 52 -0.13 -2.18 -16.71
N SER A 53 -1.41 -2.54 -16.79
CA SER A 53 -2.45 -1.72 -17.41
C SER A 53 -3.64 -1.54 -16.45
N PRO A 54 -4.13 -0.30 -16.24
CA PRO A 54 -5.27 -0.04 -15.35
C PRO A 54 -6.58 -0.67 -15.87
N GLU A 55 -6.74 -0.81 -17.19
CA GLU A 55 -7.92 -1.47 -17.80
C GLU A 55 -7.99 -2.95 -17.41
N ALA A 56 -6.83 -3.63 -17.42
CA ALA A 56 -6.72 -5.01 -16.98
C ALA A 56 -7.03 -5.15 -15.48
N ALA A 57 -6.63 -4.17 -14.66
CA ALA A 57 -6.92 -4.16 -13.22
C ALA A 57 -8.40 -3.92 -12.91
N ALA A 58 -9.09 -3.05 -13.66
CA ALA A 58 -10.53 -2.77 -13.49
C ALA A 58 -11.40 -4.00 -13.81
N SER A 59 -10.95 -4.85 -14.73
CA SER A 59 -11.61 -6.13 -15.05
C SER A 59 -11.44 -7.20 -13.97
N ARG A 60 -10.48 -7.04 -13.05
CA ARG A 60 -10.24 -8.00 -11.97
C ARG A 60 -11.20 -7.69 -10.81
N PRO A 61 -12.04 -8.64 -10.39
CA PRO A 61 -12.90 -8.41 -9.22
C PRO A 61 -12.00 -8.04 -8.02
N PRO A 62 -12.38 -7.01 -7.22
CA PRO A 62 -11.60 -6.62 -6.07
C PRO A 62 -11.45 -7.83 -5.17
N THR A 63 -10.21 -8.31 -5.00
CA THR A 63 -9.93 -9.45 -4.14
C THR A 63 -10.21 -8.98 -2.72
N LEU A 64 -11.35 -9.38 -2.17
CA LEU A 64 -11.67 -9.19 -0.76
C LEU A 64 -10.53 -9.83 0.02
N THR A 65 -9.72 -9.02 0.69
CA THR A 65 -8.72 -9.51 1.62
C THR A 65 -9.47 -10.29 2.70
N PRO A 66 -9.22 -11.60 2.90
CA PRO A 66 -9.87 -12.31 3.98
C PRO A 66 -9.46 -11.63 5.28
N ALA A 67 -10.43 -11.06 5.98
CA ALA A 67 -10.22 -10.60 7.34
C ALA A 67 -9.69 -11.79 8.12
N LEU A 68 -8.46 -11.68 8.63
CA LEU A 68 -7.85 -12.69 9.47
C LEU A 68 -8.80 -12.95 10.64
N SER A 69 -9.41 -14.14 10.67
CA SER A 69 -10.31 -14.56 11.73
C SER A 69 -9.65 -14.33 13.08
N SER A 70 -10.27 -13.49 13.90
CA SER A 70 -9.89 -13.25 15.28
C SER A 70 -9.70 -14.59 15.98
N VAL A 71 -8.47 -14.87 16.42
CA VAL A 71 -8.21 -15.98 17.33
C VAL A 71 -8.91 -15.63 18.64
N THR A 72 -10.03 -16.28 18.92
CA THR A 72 -10.64 -16.28 20.25
C THR A 72 -9.66 -16.97 21.18
N MET A 73 -8.95 -16.18 21.99
CA MET A 73 -8.13 -16.69 23.08
C MET A 73 -9.07 -17.20 24.18
N THR A 74 -9.30 -18.50 24.23
CA THR A 74 -9.98 -19.17 25.35
C THR A 74 -9.08 -19.05 26.58
N PRO A 75 -9.50 -18.40 27.69
CA PRO A 75 -8.78 -18.54 28.94
C PRO A 75 -8.95 -19.98 29.43
N THR A 76 -7.95 -20.82 29.20
CA THR A 76 -7.85 -22.14 29.83
C THR A 76 -7.68 -21.90 31.33
N GLY A 77 -8.74 -22.17 32.09
CA GLY A 77 -8.62 -22.33 33.53
C GLY A 77 -7.59 -23.42 33.85
N SER A 78 -6.63 -23.10 34.72
CA SER A 78 -5.77 -24.09 35.36
C SER A 78 -5.77 -23.83 36.86
N THR A 79 -6.60 -24.63 37.52
CA THR A 79 -6.57 -25.12 38.89
C THR A 79 -5.17 -25.17 39.52
N ARG A 80 -5.01 -24.62 40.74
CA ARG A 80 -4.75 -25.34 42.01
C ARG A 80 -4.10 -24.43 43.08
N GLU A 81 -4.73 -24.47 44.26
CA GLU A 81 -4.13 -24.57 45.60
C GLU A 81 -3.00 -23.59 46.01
N SER A 82 -3.31 -22.70 46.97
CA SER A 82 -2.77 -22.80 48.34
C SER A 82 -3.53 -21.92 49.32
#